data_AF-A0A382FKE9-F1
#
_entry.id   AF-A0A382FKE9-F1
#
_cell.length_a   1.000
_cell.length_b   1.000
_cell.length_c   1.000
_cell.angle_alpha   90.00
_cell.angle_beta   90.00
_cell.angle_gamma   90.00
#
_symmetry.space_group_name_H-M   'P 1'
#
loop_
_entity.id
_entity.type
_entity.pdbx_description
1 polymer ?
#
loop_
_entity_poly.entity_id
_entity_poly.type
_entity_poly.pdbx_seq_one_letter_code
_entity_poly.pdbx_strand_id
1 'polypeptide(L)'
;YNEWLPNILTDHHEMGTNATFFFQPGIPSRTHPLTPILNQELTKKIADFHVEELNEIGSLYYSEESFDDFYYGKGSTFPDINGGIGILFEQASSRGHIQESVNGILTFPFTIKNQFTAAISTLKAGLNLKENLLEYQYNFYKDSRDEGSKSKNKGIIFGDSKDRAKTIHLAEILKRHEIDYYDLKKDINHKGKYYKKDYAFIIPKNQKKSKLINAMFESRTKFRDSLFYDVSAWTLPLAFNLDYDMNVDMNNAGDKNLEFSTNTGGVTKKTNYAYLMEWHEYYTPRVLNEILNNDMIAKVALKRFNIDNKTFDYGTILVPVFNKKIDSTYNFLNKLAKENSITIHGVNTGLADGIDLGSNHFRKISKKKIALLVGDGFSAYDCGEIWHLFDTRYSIKLTKLDVRNLSSADISDYSTIIMPSSRGLNSKNSDKIKKWIENGGTLIAYKNSLKWVEKNNLVEYNFKETERTAKNISFEEKRNYFGSQAIGGAIFEANIDRTHPINFGFKNNSISLFRNSTLFIEA
;
A
#
# COMPACT_ATOMS: atom_id res chain seq x y z
N TYR A 1 -18.98 -9.56 3.55
CA TYR A 1 -18.71 -9.64 5.01
C TYR A 1 -19.68 -8.79 5.82
N ASN A 2 -19.64 -7.44 5.71
CA ASN A 2 -20.39 -6.54 6.61
C ASN A 2 -21.91 -6.75 6.65
N GLU A 3 -22.51 -7.16 5.53
CA GLU A 3 -23.95 -7.48 5.45
C GLU A 3 -24.36 -8.64 6.38
N TRP A 4 -23.47 -9.63 6.54
CA TRP A 4 -23.77 -10.87 7.24
C TRP A 4 -23.17 -10.94 8.65
N LEU A 5 -22.00 -10.32 8.86
CA LEU A 5 -21.22 -10.41 10.11
C LEU A 5 -21.14 -11.85 10.63
N PRO A 6 -20.56 -12.78 9.84
CA PRO A 6 -20.57 -14.20 10.18
C PRO A 6 -19.84 -14.45 11.52
N ASN A 7 -20.35 -15.42 12.29
CA ASN A 7 -19.68 -15.84 13.52
C ASN A 7 -18.37 -16.57 13.23
N ILE A 8 -18.30 -17.32 12.13
CA ILE A 8 -17.10 -18.01 11.65
C ILE A 8 -16.91 -17.70 10.17
N LEU A 9 -15.69 -17.36 9.77
CA LEU A 9 -15.28 -17.23 8.38
C LEU A 9 -14.02 -18.07 8.15
N THR A 10 -14.02 -18.86 7.08
CA THR A 10 -12.89 -19.71 6.71
C THR A 10 -12.16 -19.14 5.49
N ASP A 11 -10.84 -19.21 5.52
CA ASP A 11 -9.93 -18.69 4.50
C ASP A 11 -9.08 -19.86 3.99
N HIS A 12 -9.34 -20.33 2.76
CA HIS A 12 -8.77 -21.57 2.25
C HIS A 12 -7.65 -21.30 1.25
N HIS A 13 -6.45 -21.79 1.57
CA HIS A 13 -5.21 -21.59 0.81
C HIS A 13 -4.46 -22.91 0.58
N GLU A 14 -3.36 -22.81 -0.16
CA GLU A 14 -2.42 -23.90 -0.37
C GLU A 14 -0.97 -23.49 -0.05
N MET A 15 -0.23 -24.43 0.53
CA MET A 15 1.20 -24.35 0.79
C MET A 15 2.02 -25.16 -0.23
N GLY A 16 3.35 -25.17 -0.05
CA GLY A 16 4.22 -26.05 -0.81
C GLY A 16 3.83 -27.53 -0.69
N THR A 17 4.08 -28.29 -1.76
CA THR A 17 3.76 -29.73 -1.88
C THR A 17 4.29 -30.60 -0.73
N ASN A 18 5.42 -30.22 -0.12
CA ASN A 18 6.03 -30.97 0.97
C ASN A 18 5.43 -30.66 2.36
N ALA A 19 4.45 -29.77 2.45
CA ALA A 19 3.72 -29.51 3.69
C ALA A 19 2.69 -30.62 3.98
N THR A 20 2.00 -30.48 5.10
CA THR A 20 0.77 -31.21 5.44
C THR A 20 -0.41 -30.21 5.53
N PHE A 21 -1.49 -30.55 6.22
CA PHE A 21 -2.65 -29.65 6.37
C PHE A 21 -2.50 -28.76 7.62
N PHE A 22 -2.71 -27.45 7.51
CA PHE A 22 -2.74 -26.55 8.66
C PHE A 22 -4.15 -25.97 8.88
N PHE A 23 -4.52 -25.80 10.14
CA PHE A 23 -5.70 -25.06 10.57
C PHE A 23 -5.40 -24.18 11.80
N GLN A 24 -6.10 -23.04 11.89
CA GLN A 24 -6.06 -22.13 13.05
C GLN A 24 -6.47 -22.87 14.35
N PRO A 25 -5.88 -22.59 15.52
CA PRO A 25 -5.10 -21.39 15.86
C PRO A 25 -3.70 -21.31 15.22
N GLY A 26 -3.25 -20.08 14.91
CA GLY A 26 -1.85 -19.81 14.57
C GLY A 26 -0.96 -19.72 15.80
N ILE A 27 0.25 -19.17 15.65
CA ILE A 27 1.19 -19.04 16.77
C ILE A 27 0.63 -18.06 17.84
N PRO A 28 0.35 -18.51 19.08
CA PRO A 28 -0.35 -17.68 20.08
C PRO A 28 0.39 -16.40 20.51
N SER A 29 1.72 -16.37 20.42
CA SER A 29 2.52 -15.17 20.71
C SER A 29 2.39 -14.08 19.64
N ARG A 30 1.83 -14.42 18.47
CA ARG A 30 1.72 -13.57 17.27
C ARG A 30 0.28 -13.18 16.96
N THR A 31 -0.62 -13.29 17.92
CA THR A 31 -1.98 -12.73 17.83
C THR A 31 -1.95 -11.23 18.11
N HIS A 32 -2.72 -10.45 17.35
CA HIS A 32 -2.81 -9.01 17.57
C HIS A 32 -3.42 -8.69 18.94
N PRO A 33 -2.86 -7.76 19.74
CA PRO A 33 -3.36 -7.47 21.09
C PRO A 33 -4.78 -6.87 21.16
N LEU A 34 -5.35 -6.44 20.03
CA LEU A 34 -6.75 -6.00 19.97
C LEU A 34 -7.74 -7.17 19.76
N THR A 35 -7.25 -8.37 19.43
CA THR A 35 -8.05 -9.60 19.40
C THR A 35 -8.31 -10.06 20.83
N PRO A 36 -9.59 -10.24 21.24
CA PRO A 36 -9.90 -10.74 22.57
C PRO A 36 -9.34 -12.14 22.83
N ILE A 37 -8.94 -12.45 24.07
CA ILE A 37 -8.44 -13.79 24.43
C ILE A 37 -9.50 -14.87 24.14
N LEU A 38 -10.77 -14.58 24.43
CA LEU A 38 -11.90 -15.49 24.18
C LEU A 38 -12.04 -15.89 22.69
N ASN A 39 -11.61 -15.04 21.75
CA ASN A 39 -11.59 -15.40 20.33
C ASN A 39 -10.65 -16.60 20.08
N GLN A 40 -9.46 -16.59 20.67
CA GLN A 40 -8.48 -17.67 20.52
C GLN A 40 -8.92 -18.94 21.26
N GLU A 41 -9.58 -18.80 22.41
CA GLU A 41 -10.19 -19.92 23.13
C GLU A 41 -11.29 -20.60 22.30
N LEU A 42 -12.15 -19.82 21.63
CA LEU A 42 -13.18 -20.37 20.75
C LEU A 42 -12.58 -20.96 19.47
N THR A 43 -11.53 -20.35 18.93
CA THR A 43 -10.76 -20.90 17.80
C THR A 43 -10.23 -22.29 18.13
N LYS A 44 -9.68 -22.47 19.34
CA LYS A 44 -9.21 -23.78 19.82
C LYS A 44 -10.35 -24.79 19.95
N LYS A 45 -11.51 -24.39 20.48
CA LYS A 45 -12.70 -25.27 20.54
C LYS A 45 -13.19 -25.68 19.15
N ILE A 46 -13.12 -24.80 18.15
CA ILE A 46 -13.44 -25.12 16.76
C ILE A 46 -12.43 -26.12 16.20
N ALA A 47 -11.15 -25.94 16.52
CA ALA A 47 -10.06 -26.81 16.09
C ALA A 47 -10.22 -28.27 16.57
N ASP A 48 -10.84 -28.51 17.73
CA ASP A 48 -11.15 -29.86 18.21
C ASP A 48 -12.04 -30.65 17.22
N PHE A 49 -12.96 -29.97 16.52
CA PHE A 49 -13.77 -30.59 15.46
C PHE A 49 -12.95 -30.87 14.19
N HIS A 50 -12.00 -30.00 13.86
CA HIS A 50 -11.08 -30.23 12.73
C HIS A 50 -10.21 -31.47 13.00
N VAL A 51 -9.69 -31.59 14.22
CA VAL A 51 -8.92 -32.74 14.69
C VAL A 51 -9.71 -34.04 14.53
N GLU A 52 -10.94 -34.09 15.02
CA GLU A 52 -11.79 -35.29 14.92
C GLU A 52 -11.97 -35.72 13.45
N GLU A 53 -12.40 -34.80 12.60
CA GLU A 53 -12.76 -35.12 11.20
C GLU A 53 -11.53 -35.40 10.32
N LEU A 54 -10.39 -34.73 10.57
CA LEU A 54 -9.15 -35.01 9.84
C LEU A 54 -8.53 -36.35 10.26
N ASN A 55 -8.66 -36.73 11.53
CA ASN A 55 -8.25 -38.06 12.01
C ASN A 55 -9.05 -39.18 11.33
N GLU A 56 -10.36 -39.01 11.17
CA GLU A 56 -11.22 -40.00 10.49
C GLU A 56 -10.78 -40.29 9.05
N ILE A 57 -10.26 -39.28 8.35
CA ILE A 57 -9.81 -39.43 6.96
C ILE A 57 -8.32 -39.74 6.83
N GLY A 58 -7.59 -39.84 7.95
CA GLY A 58 -6.17 -40.16 8.01
C GLY A 58 -5.24 -39.05 7.54
N SER A 59 -5.67 -37.79 7.64
CA SER A 59 -4.88 -36.65 7.18
C SER A 59 -3.87 -36.20 8.24
N LEU A 60 -2.61 -36.06 7.83
CA LEU A 60 -1.61 -35.41 8.67
C LEU A 60 -1.89 -33.91 8.73
N TYR A 61 -1.88 -33.35 9.94
CA TYR A 61 -2.14 -31.94 10.15
C TYR A 61 -1.30 -31.36 11.29
N TYR A 62 -1.32 -30.04 11.42
CA TYR A 62 -0.70 -29.30 12.52
C TYR A 62 -1.42 -27.96 12.77
N SER A 63 -1.25 -27.39 13.96
CA SER A 63 -1.82 -26.11 14.39
C SER A 63 -0.91 -25.47 15.45
N GLU A 64 -1.13 -24.21 15.81
CA GLU A 64 -0.37 -23.44 16.83
C GLU A 64 1.13 -23.21 16.53
N GLU A 65 1.67 -23.82 15.48
CA GLU A 65 3.12 -23.85 15.17
C GLU A 65 3.52 -22.95 13.98
N SER A 66 2.57 -22.42 13.22
CA SER A 66 2.82 -21.57 12.05
C SER A 66 1.77 -20.47 11.88
N PHE A 67 2.09 -19.53 10.99
CA PHE A 67 1.28 -18.35 10.66
C PHE A 67 1.03 -17.41 11.86
N ASP A 68 0.65 -16.17 11.57
CA ASP A 68 0.34 -15.16 12.56
C ASP A 68 -1.12 -14.69 12.44
N ASP A 69 -1.72 -14.37 13.59
CA ASP A 69 -3.02 -13.67 13.68
C ASP A 69 -2.82 -12.20 14.02
N PHE A 70 -1.81 -11.59 13.40
CA PHE A 70 -1.39 -10.23 13.73
C PHE A 70 -2.01 -9.17 12.81
N TYR A 71 -1.92 -9.36 11.49
CA TYR A 71 -2.37 -8.37 10.51
C TYR A 71 -3.84 -8.60 10.13
N TYR A 72 -4.71 -7.61 10.36
CA TYR A 72 -6.15 -7.68 10.04
C TYR A 72 -6.53 -7.49 8.56
N GLY A 73 -5.56 -7.51 7.63
CA GLY A 73 -5.86 -7.49 6.19
C GLY A 73 -6.19 -8.86 5.59
N LYS A 74 -6.07 -9.94 6.37
CA LYS A 74 -6.31 -11.32 5.91
C LYS A 74 -7.74 -11.76 6.18
N GLY A 75 -8.22 -12.72 5.38
CA GLY A 75 -9.52 -13.35 5.60
C GLY A 75 -9.58 -14.04 6.96
N SER A 76 -8.49 -14.69 7.38
CA SER A 76 -8.40 -15.40 8.65
C SER A 76 -8.31 -14.53 9.91
N THR A 77 -8.10 -13.22 9.80
CA THR A 77 -7.92 -12.32 10.98
C THR A 77 -8.90 -11.16 11.01
N PHE A 78 -9.37 -10.70 9.84
CA PHE A 78 -10.36 -9.62 9.76
C PHE A 78 -11.66 -9.91 10.55
N PRO A 79 -12.17 -11.16 10.65
CA PRO A 79 -13.32 -11.46 11.49
C PRO A 79 -13.05 -11.22 12.98
N ASP A 80 -11.83 -11.49 13.46
CA ASP A 80 -11.48 -11.44 14.88
C ASP A 80 -11.61 -10.03 15.46
N ILE A 81 -11.26 -9.01 14.66
CA ILE A 81 -11.41 -7.59 15.02
C ILE A 81 -12.84 -7.06 14.81
N ASN A 82 -13.75 -7.90 14.30
CA ASN A 82 -15.17 -7.61 14.08
C ASN A 82 -16.11 -8.54 14.86
N GLY A 83 -15.61 -9.21 15.90
CA GLY A 83 -16.42 -10.07 16.79
C GLY A 83 -16.87 -11.39 16.15
N GLY A 84 -16.21 -11.81 15.07
CA GLY A 84 -16.28 -13.18 14.54
C GLY A 84 -15.02 -13.96 14.87
N ILE A 85 -14.89 -15.13 14.27
CA ILE A 85 -13.69 -15.99 14.32
C ILE A 85 -13.25 -16.27 12.90
N GLY A 86 -12.02 -15.91 12.56
CA GLY A 86 -11.39 -16.29 11.31
C GLY A 86 -10.59 -17.57 11.45
N ILE A 87 -10.69 -18.46 10.47
CA ILE A 87 -9.92 -19.71 10.44
C ILE A 87 -9.16 -19.78 9.11
N LEU A 88 -7.83 -19.82 9.17
CA LEU A 88 -7.00 -20.15 8.01
C LEU A 88 -6.95 -21.67 7.85
N PHE A 89 -7.10 -22.13 6.62
CA PHE A 89 -6.78 -23.49 6.21
C PHE A 89 -5.72 -23.45 5.13
N GLU A 90 -4.66 -24.23 5.31
CA GLU A 90 -3.50 -24.23 4.42
C GLU A 90 -3.21 -25.69 4.02
N GLN A 91 -3.51 -26.01 2.77
CA GLN A 91 -3.41 -27.36 2.22
C GLN A 91 -2.09 -27.54 1.46
N ALA A 92 -1.35 -28.63 1.70
CA ALA A 92 -0.24 -28.99 0.82
C ALA A 92 -0.67 -29.03 -0.66
N SER A 93 0.00 -28.27 -1.53
CA SER A 93 -0.45 -28.14 -2.93
C SER A 93 -0.12 -29.38 -3.75
N SER A 94 -1.15 -29.98 -4.33
CA SER A 94 -1.04 -30.99 -5.39
C SER A 94 -0.86 -30.37 -6.77
N ARG A 95 -0.78 -29.03 -6.87
CA ARG A 95 -0.72 -28.27 -8.13
C ARG A 95 -1.87 -28.60 -9.09
N GLY A 96 -3.02 -29.03 -8.54
CA GLY A 96 -4.17 -29.47 -9.34
C GLY A 96 -4.01 -30.83 -10.02
N HIS A 97 -2.98 -31.62 -9.68
CA HIS A 97 -2.74 -32.93 -10.31
C HIS A 97 -2.24 -33.97 -9.28
N ILE A 98 -1.03 -34.51 -9.48
CA ILE A 98 -0.37 -35.49 -8.63
C ILE A 98 1.04 -34.99 -8.44
N GLN A 99 1.52 -35.00 -7.20
CA GLN A 99 2.87 -34.60 -6.87
C GLN A 99 3.53 -35.66 -5.99
N GLU A 100 4.82 -35.87 -6.21
CA GLU A 100 5.66 -36.54 -5.22
C GLU A 100 5.96 -35.53 -4.10
N SER A 101 5.74 -35.94 -2.85
CA SER A 101 6.08 -35.16 -1.66
C SER A 101 6.96 -35.99 -0.73
N VAL A 102 7.60 -35.32 0.23
CA VAL A 102 8.30 -36.00 1.33
C VAL A 102 7.39 -36.92 2.17
N ASN A 103 6.07 -36.74 2.08
CA ASN A 103 5.06 -37.53 2.77
C ASN A 103 4.41 -38.60 1.85
N GLY A 104 4.99 -38.84 0.66
CA GLY A 104 4.45 -39.77 -0.34
C GLY A 104 3.69 -39.07 -1.48
N ILE A 105 2.90 -39.83 -2.24
CA ILE A 105 2.15 -39.31 -3.39
C ILE A 105 0.96 -38.48 -2.91
N LEU A 106 0.95 -37.19 -3.27
CA LEU A 106 -0.13 -36.26 -2.98
C LEU A 106 -1.01 -36.08 -4.23
N THR A 107 -2.30 -36.43 -4.11
CA THR A 107 -3.25 -36.35 -5.24
C THR A 107 -4.24 -35.22 -5.08
N PHE A 108 -4.69 -34.63 -6.19
CA PHE A 108 -5.69 -33.55 -6.19
C PHE A 108 -7.03 -33.96 -5.54
N PRO A 109 -7.57 -35.18 -5.76
CA PRO A 109 -8.74 -35.64 -5.01
C PRO A 109 -8.53 -35.64 -3.49
N PHE A 110 -7.34 -35.99 -3.01
CA PHE A 110 -7.03 -35.94 -1.58
C PHE A 110 -6.98 -34.51 -1.04
N THR A 111 -6.37 -33.57 -1.78
CA THR A 111 -6.32 -32.15 -1.36
C THR A 111 -7.72 -31.51 -1.34
N ILE A 112 -8.60 -31.91 -2.27
CA ILE A 112 -10.03 -31.52 -2.23
C ILE A 112 -10.72 -32.12 -1.01
N LYS A 113 -10.49 -33.41 -0.73
CA LYS A 113 -11.10 -34.11 0.41
C LYS A 113 -10.78 -33.40 1.73
N ASN A 114 -9.54 -33.00 1.96
CA ASN A 114 -9.16 -32.25 3.16
C ASN A 114 -9.92 -30.93 3.30
N GLN A 115 -9.94 -30.10 2.25
CA GLN A 115 -10.63 -28.81 2.30
C GLN A 115 -12.13 -28.98 2.50
N PHE A 116 -12.74 -30.00 1.88
CA PHE A 116 -14.14 -30.32 2.07
C PHE A 116 -14.42 -30.79 3.51
N THR A 117 -13.62 -31.70 4.04
CA THR A 117 -13.72 -32.18 5.43
C THR A 117 -13.58 -31.02 6.42
N ALA A 118 -12.62 -30.13 6.21
CA ALA A 118 -12.44 -28.93 7.01
C ALA A 118 -13.71 -28.04 6.99
N ALA A 119 -14.29 -27.80 5.81
CA ALA A 119 -15.54 -27.03 5.71
C ALA A 119 -16.72 -27.67 6.46
N ILE A 120 -16.90 -29.00 6.35
CA ILE A 120 -17.95 -29.73 7.09
C ILE A 120 -17.71 -29.68 8.60
N SER A 121 -16.46 -29.85 9.02
CA SER A 121 -16.08 -29.77 10.43
C SER A 121 -16.32 -28.38 11.02
N THR A 122 -16.10 -27.30 10.25
CA THR A 122 -16.48 -25.93 10.66
C THR A 122 -17.99 -25.79 10.86
N LEU A 123 -18.82 -26.40 9.99
CA LEU A 123 -20.27 -26.38 10.15
C LEU A 123 -20.71 -27.13 11.42
N LYS A 124 -20.11 -28.29 11.69
CA LYS A 124 -20.34 -29.07 12.92
C LYS A 124 -19.97 -28.24 14.15
N ALA A 125 -18.80 -27.58 14.15
CA ALA A 125 -18.37 -26.71 15.23
C ALA A 125 -19.34 -25.53 15.42
N GLY A 126 -19.76 -24.87 14.33
CA GLY A 126 -20.70 -23.75 14.38
C GLY A 126 -22.07 -24.12 14.97
N LEU A 127 -22.57 -25.33 14.70
CA LEU A 127 -23.81 -25.83 15.28
C LEU A 127 -23.68 -26.14 16.78
N ASN A 128 -22.59 -26.80 17.19
CA ASN A 128 -22.38 -27.21 18.58
C ASN A 128 -21.95 -26.05 19.50
N LEU A 129 -21.25 -25.06 18.96
CA LEU A 129 -20.77 -23.88 19.71
C LEU A 129 -21.68 -22.65 19.51
N LYS A 130 -22.88 -22.83 18.94
CA LYS A 130 -23.79 -21.74 18.55
C LYS A 130 -23.99 -20.71 19.66
N GLU A 131 -24.30 -21.14 20.88
CA GLU A 131 -24.56 -20.23 22.00
C GLU A 131 -23.32 -19.43 22.37
N ASN A 132 -22.16 -20.08 22.45
CA ASN A 132 -20.89 -19.42 22.76
C ASN A 132 -20.50 -18.38 21.69
N LEU A 133 -20.70 -18.71 20.41
CA LEU A 133 -20.36 -17.84 19.28
C LEU A 133 -21.26 -16.60 19.23
N LEU A 134 -22.57 -16.77 19.46
CA LEU A 134 -23.53 -15.67 19.49
C LEU A 134 -23.30 -14.77 20.71
N GLU A 135 -23.05 -15.35 21.88
CA GLU A 135 -22.74 -14.60 23.10
C GLU A 135 -21.43 -13.82 22.95
N TYR A 136 -20.37 -14.44 22.40
CA TYR A 136 -19.11 -13.77 22.11
C TYR A 136 -19.31 -12.55 21.22
N GLN A 137 -20.01 -12.71 20.09
CA GLN A 137 -20.25 -11.61 19.16
C GLN A 137 -21.09 -10.49 19.81
N TYR A 138 -22.12 -10.84 20.59
CA TYR A 138 -22.93 -9.86 21.31
C TYR A 138 -22.09 -9.06 22.31
N ASN A 139 -21.32 -9.75 23.15
CA ASN A 139 -20.47 -9.13 24.17
C ASN A 139 -19.37 -8.28 23.53
N PHE A 140 -18.76 -8.75 22.42
CA PHE A 140 -17.77 -7.97 21.68
C PHE A 140 -18.29 -6.57 21.30
N TYR A 141 -19.49 -6.48 20.73
CA TYR A 141 -20.07 -5.20 20.34
C TYR A 141 -20.60 -4.39 21.52
N LYS A 142 -21.04 -5.05 22.60
CA LYS A 142 -21.40 -4.38 23.85
C LYS A 142 -20.19 -3.68 24.45
N ASP A 143 -19.10 -4.41 24.65
CA ASP A 143 -17.85 -3.90 25.22
C ASP A 143 -17.25 -2.80 24.34
N SER A 144 -17.26 -2.99 23.01
CA SER A 144 -16.79 -1.98 22.05
C SER A 144 -17.56 -0.65 22.15
N ARG A 145 -18.88 -0.69 22.40
CA ARG A 145 -19.70 0.50 22.64
C ARG A 145 -19.36 1.16 23.99
N ASP A 146 -19.20 0.36 25.04
CA ASP A 146 -18.86 0.85 26.37
C ASP A 146 -17.47 1.50 26.40
N GLU A 147 -16.48 0.92 25.72
CA GLU A 147 -15.16 1.52 25.49
C GLU A 147 -15.25 2.82 24.68
N GLY A 148 -16.04 2.82 23.60
CA GLY A 148 -16.26 3.98 22.74
C GLY A 148 -16.88 5.17 23.46
N SER A 149 -17.78 4.91 24.42
CA SER A 149 -18.46 5.95 25.22
C SER A 149 -17.49 6.84 26.00
N LYS A 150 -16.32 6.30 26.42
CA LYS A 150 -15.24 7.06 27.09
C LYS A 150 -14.58 8.10 26.17
N SER A 151 -14.86 8.03 24.87
CA SER A 151 -14.35 8.91 23.82
C SER A 151 -15.46 9.66 23.07
N LYS A 152 -16.65 9.85 23.69
CA LYS A 152 -17.87 10.38 23.03
C LYS A 152 -17.69 11.67 22.22
N ASN A 153 -16.76 12.55 22.60
CA ASN A 153 -16.48 13.82 21.91
C ASN A 153 -15.10 13.87 21.22
N LYS A 154 -14.43 12.72 21.08
CA LYS A 154 -13.08 12.63 20.51
C LYS A 154 -13.11 11.93 19.15
N GLY A 155 -12.50 12.57 18.17
CA GLY A 155 -12.29 12.01 16.84
C GLY A 155 -10.82 11.74 16.52
N ILE A 156 -10.59 11.16 15.36
CA ILE A 156 -9.30 11.06 14.67
C ILE A 156 -9.39 11.96 13.44
N ILE A 157 -8.46 12.87 13.25
CA ILE A 157 -8.39 13.70 12.04
C ILE A 157 -7.25 13.20 11.15
N PHE A 158 -7.48 13.17 9.85
CA PHE A 158 -6.44 12.86 8.86
C PHE A 158 -6.65 13.68 7.59
N GLY A 159 -5.56 13.92 6.85
CA GLY A 159 -5.62 14.57 5.55
C GLY A 159 -4.26 15.07 5.05
N ASP A 160 -4.30 15.72 3.90
CA ASP A 160 -3.14 16.40 3.32
C ASP A 160 -3.60 17.71 2.69
N SER A 161 -3.18 18.84 3.28
CA SER A 161 -3.50 20.20 2.82
C SER A 161 -3.14 20.52 1.36
N LYS A 162 -2.36 19.67 0.69
CA LYS A 162 -1.94 19.81 -0.71
C LYS A 162 -2.33 18.63 -1.61
N ASP A 163 -2.96 17.58 -1.06
CA ASP A 163 -3.33 16.36 -1.80
C ASP A 163 -4.68 15.79 -1.32
N ARG A 164 -5.74 16.24 -1.98
CA ARG A 164 -7.10 15.81 -1.66
C ARG A 164 -7.39 14.40 -2.14
N ALA A 165 -6.87 14.02 -3.31
CA ALA A 165 -7.16 12.71 -3.90
C ALA A 165 -6.69 11.57 -2.99
N LYS A 166 -5.46 11.66 -2.47
CA LYS A 166 -4.92 10.67 -1.53
C LYS A 166 -5.73 10.58 -0.24
N THR A 167 -6.18 11.72 0.27
CA THR A 167 -7.06 11.80 1.44
C THR A 167 -8.40 11.09 1.20
N ILE A 168 -9.01 11.28 0.02
CA ILE A 168 -10.22 10.56 -0.38
C ILE A 168 -9.99 9.06 -0.41
N HIS A 169 -8.88 8.57 -0.95
CA HIS A 169 -8.66 7.12 -1.06
C HIS A 169 -8.60 6.42 0.30
N LEU A 170 -8.06 7.06 1.33
CA LEU A 170 -8.17 6.53 2.69
C LEU A 170 -9.63 6.57 3.18
N ALA A 171 -10.36 7.65 2.91
CA ALA A 171 -11.78 7.75 3.27
C ALA A 171 -12.65 6.71 2.53
N GLU A 172 -12.33 6.34 1.29
CA GLU A 172 -12.98 5.25 0.55
C GLU A 172 -12.79 3.89 1.22
N ILE A 173 -11.60 3.62 1.77
CA ILE A 173 -11.34 2.41 2.55
C ILE A 173 -12.26 2.40 3.79
N LEU A 174 -12.34 3.51 4.52
CA LEU A 174 -13.21 3.64 5.69
C LEU A 174 -14.69 3.43 5.32
N LYS A 175 -15.13 4.01 4.19
CA LYS A 175 -16.48 3.84 3.65
C LYS A 175 -16.80 2.38 3.34
N ARG A 176 -15.87 1.63 2.70
CA ARG A 176 -16.03 0.19 2.44
C ARG A 176 -16.15 -0.64 3.73
N HIS A 177 -15.52 -0.17 4.80
CA HIS A 177 -15.65 -0.76 6.13
C HIS A 177 -16.85 -0.21 6.93
N GLU A 178 -17.73 0.60 6.34
CA GLU A 178 -18.88 1.24 7.01
C GLU A 178 -18.47 2.00 8.28
N ILE A 179 -17.29 2.62 8.25
CA ILE A 179 -16.82 3.52 9.29
C ILE A 179 -17.31 4.92 8.92
N ASP A 180 -18.04 5.54 9.83
CA ASP A 180 -18.51 6.90 9.67
C ASP A 180 -17.34 7.88 9.66
N TYR A 181 -17.37 8.81 8.71
CA TYR A 181 -16.42 9.91 8.59
C TYR A 181 -17.18 11.22 8.34
N TYR A 182 -16.53 12.32 8.65
CA TYR A 182 -17.09 13.67 8.55
C TYR A 182 -16.10 14.56 7.84
N ASP A 183 -16.59 15.49 7.04
CA ASP A 183 -15.74 16.57 6.54
C ASP A 183 -15.32 17.52 7.68
N LEU A 184 -14.38 18.39 7.37
CA LEU A 184 -13.89 19.41 8.29
C LEU A 184 -14.62 20.73 8.07
N LYS A 185 -15.31 21.28 9.09
CA LYS A 185 -16.13 22.51 8.97
C LYS A 185 -15.35 23.73 8.48
N LYS A 186 -14.11 23.86 8.95
CA LYS A 186 -13.19 24.98 8.71
C LYS A 186 -11.76 24.51 8.91
N ASP A 187 -10.80 25.24 8.34
CA ASP A 187 -9.38 25.01 8.60
C ASP A 187 -9.08 25.04 10.09
N ILE A 188 -8.27 24.08 10.56
CA ILE A 188 -7.80 24.03 11.95
C ILE A 188 -6.32 23.70 12.04
N ASN A 189 -5.72 24.11 13.15
CA ASN A 189 -4.44 23.58 13.60
C ASN A 189 -4.70 22.68 14.80
N HIS A 190 -4.19 21.44 14.76
CA HIS A 190 -4.28 20.50 15.87
C HIS A 190 -2.91 19.88 16.08
N LYS A 191 -2.39 19.98 17.32
CA LYS A 191 -1.07 19.43 17.71
C LYS A 191 0.09 19.83 16.77
N GLY A 192 0.07 21.06 16.27
CA GLY A 192 1.11 21.59 15.39
C GLY A 192 0.98 21.19 13.91
N LYS A 193 -0.07 20.45 13.52
CA LYS A 193 -0.38 20.14 12.12
C LYS A 193 -1.57 20.96 11.64
N TYR A 194 -1.48 21.42 10.39
CA TYR A 194 -2.53 22.20 9.72
C TYR A 194 -3.42 21.29 8.87
N TYR A 195 -4.71 21.31 9.15
CA TYR A 195 -5.73 20.57 8.42
C TYR A 195 -6.63 21.57 7.70
N LYS A 196 -6.65 21.46 6.37
CA LYS A 196 -7.42 22.34 5.50
C LYS A 196 -8.80 21.75 5.23
N LYS A 197 -9.84 22.58 5.27
CA LYS A 197 -11.20 22.23 4.85
C LYS A 197 -11.18 21.64 3.44
N ASP A 198 -12.05 20.66 3.20
CA ASP A 198 -12.17 19.87 1.96
C ASP A 198 -10.99 18.93 1.65
N TYR A 199 -9.92 18.98 2.44
CA TYR A 199 -8.68 18.19 2.30
C TYR A 199 -8.39 17.32 3.52
N ALA A 200 -9.33 17.26 4.47
CA ALA A 200 -9.23 16.49 5.69
C ALA A 200 -10.60 15.94 6.13
N PHE A 201 -10.58 14.81 6.82
CA PHE A 201 -11.76 14.17 7.40
C PHE A 201 -11.56 13.88 8.88
N ILE A 202 -12.67 13.79 9.61
CA ILE A 202 -12.72 13.41 11.02
C ILE A 202 -13.50 12.10 11.18
N ILE A 203 -12.95 11.16 11.93
CA ILE A 203 -13.57 9.88 12.28
C ILE A 203 -13.93 9.92 13.76
N PRO A 204 -15.21 9.80 14.16
CA PRO A 204 -15.57 9.62 15.56
C PRO A 204 -14.97 8.33 16.10
N LYS A 205 -14.37 8.37 17.29
CA LYS A 205 -13.88 7.15 17.95
C LYS A 205 -15.00 6.29 18.54
N ASN A 206 -16.15 6.91 18.84
CA ASN A 206 -17.30 6.24 19.41
C ASN A 206 -18.21 5.64 18.32
N GLN A 207 -17.78 4.52 17.74
CA GLN A 207 -18.51 3.79 16.70
C GLN A 207 -18.53 2.29 16.99
N LYS A 208 -19.45 1.56 16.33
CA LYS A 208 -19.59 0.09 16.46
C LYS A 208 -18.28 -0.66 16.16
N LYS A 209 -17.45 -0.15 15.25
CA LYS A 209 -16.17 -0.75 14.82
C LYS A 209 -14.97 -0.06 15.50
N SER A 210 -15.09 0.36 16.76
CA SER A 210 -14.05 1.15 17.46
C SER A 210 -12.69 0.45 17.53
N LYS A 211 -12.67 -0.88 17.73
CA LYS A 211 -11.42 -1.66 17.73
C LYS A 211 -10.74 -1.70 16.36
N LEU A 212 -11.49 -1.86 15.28
CA LEU A 212 -10.98 -1.79 13.91
C LEU A 212 -10.45 -0.38 13.59
N ILE A 213 -11.17 0.66 13.98
CA ILE A 213 -10.71 2.06 13.84
C ILE A 213 -9.38 2.24 14.58
N ASN A 214 -9.27 1.77 15.82
CA ASN A 214 -8.01 1.84 16.55
C ASN A 214 -6.89 1.08 15.82
N ALA A 215 -7.16 -0.14 15.33
CA ALA A 215 -6.18 -0.93 14.59
C ALA A 215 -5.69 -0.28 13.28
N MET A 216 -6.55 0.51 12.61
CA MET A 216 -6.19 1.23 11.38
C MET A 216 -5.29 2.45 11.62
N PHE A 217 -5.35 3.05 12.81
CA PHE A 217 -4.69 4.33 13.14
C PHE A 217 -3.62 4.24 14.23
N GLU A 218 -3.53 3.14 14.96
CA GLU A 218 -2.49 2.95 15.97
C GLU A 218 -1.11 2.75 15.34
N SER A 219 -0.08 3.22 16.05
CA SER A 219 1.32 2.93 15.75
C SER A 219 1.87 2.05 16.86
N ARG A 220 2.18 0.79 16.52
CA ARG A 220 2.67 -0.20 17.48
C ARG A 220 4.17 -0.42 17.27
N THR A 221 4.93 -0.27 18.36
CA THR A 221 6.39 -0.44 18.38
C THR A 221 6.87 -1.47 19.39
N LYS A 222 5.94 -2.07 20.14
CA LYS A 222 6.20 -3.12 21.13
C LYS A 222 5.40 -4.37 20.78
N PHE A 223 6.08 -5.50 20.76
CA PHE A 223 5.55 -6.79 20.35
C PHE A 223 5.97 -7.87 21.36
N ARG A 224 5.13 -8.90 21.54
CA ARG A 224 5.46 -10.06 22.39
C ARG A 224 6.48 -10.97 21.72
N ASP A 225 6.40 -11.07 20.40
CA ASP A 225 7.31 -11.82 19.54
C ASP A 225 7.86 -10.85 18.47
N SER A 226 9.10 -11.07 18.04
CA SER A 226 9.76 -10.29 16.98
C SER A 226 9.58 -10.92 15.59
N LEU A 227 9.07 -12.15 15.53
CA LEU A 227 8.82 -12.88 14.31
C LEU A 227 7.43 -12.56 13.77
N PHE A 228 7.38 -12.13 12.52
CA PHE A 228 6.16 -11.90 11.76
C PHE A 228 6.20 -12.74 10.50
N TYR A 229 5.11 -13.44 10.22
CA TYR A 229 4.95 -14.17 8.97
C TYR A 229 4.59 -13.20 7.83
N ASP A 230 3.76 -12.19 8.14
CA ASP A 230 3.35 -11.16 7.18
C ASP A 230 3.95 -9.79 7.56
N VAL A 231 3.13 -8.81 7.95
CA VAL A 231 3.57 -7.44 8.27
C VAL A 231 3.51 -7.16 9.77
N SER A 232 4.42 -6.31 10.26
CA SER A 232 4.43 -5.82 11.64
C SER A 232 3.80 -4.44 11.80
N ALA A 233 3.53 -3.71 10.70
CA ALA A 233 2.89 -2.40 10.72
C ALA A 233 2.02 -2.13 9.49
N TRP A 234 0.83 -1.54 9.70
CA TRP A 234 -0.14 -1.16 8.66
C TRP A 234 -0.92 0.12 9.01
N THR A 235 -0.35 1.03 9.80
CA THR A 235 -1.00 2.31 10.13
C THR A 235 -1.37 3.04 8.84
N LEU A 236 -2.66 3.06 8.51
CA LEU A 236 -3.14 3.50 7.21
C LEU A 236 -2.76 4.94 6.86
N PRO A 237 -2.91 5.95 7.73
CA PRO A 237 -2.47 7.30 7.37
C PRO A 237 -0.97 7.37 7.07
N LEU A 238 -0.13 6.58 7.74
CA LEU A 238 1.31 6.53 7.43
C LEU A 238 1.57 5.82 6.08
N ALA A 239 0.86 4.72 5.79
CA ALA A 239 0.96 4.03 4.50
C ALA A 239 0.55 4.93 3.32
N PHE A 240 -0.38 5.86 3.56
CA PHE A 240 -0.78 6.89 2.60
C PHE A 240 0.07 8.17 2.69
N ASN A 241 1.06 8.25 3.59
CA ASN A 241 1.83 9.46 3.86
C ASN A 241 0.93 10.71 4.09
N LEU A 242 -0.13 10.55 4.88
CA LEU A 242 -1.07 11.59 5.29
C LEU A 242 -0.72 12.10 6.69
N ASP A 243 -0.97 13.38 6.92
CA ASP A 243 -0.97 13.91 8.27
C ASP A 243 -2.19 13.35 9.01
N TYR A 244 -2.01 12.94 10.26
CA TYR A 244 -3.10 12.52 11.12
C TYR A 244 -2.81 12.79 12.58
N ASP A 245 -3.87 12.91 13.38
CA ASP A 245 -3.81 13.10 14.82
C ASP A 245 -5.02 12.53 15.54
N MET A 246 -4.76 12.07 16.76
CA MET A 246 -5.79 11.51 17.65
C MET A 246 -6.40 12.58 18.56
N ASN A 247 -7.64 12.35 18.97
CA ASN A 247 -8.41 13.11 19.95
C ASN A 247 -8.69 14.56 19.53
N VAL A 248 -9.05 14.78 18.26
CA VAL A 248 -9.63 16.06 17.81
C VAL A 248 -11.03 16.21 18.40
N ASP A 249 -11.47 17.44 18.66
CA ASP A 249 -12.85 17.72 19.09
C ASP A 249 -13.82 17.53 17.91
N MET A 250 -14.86 16.72 18.11
CA MET A 250 -15.94 16.50 17.15
C MET A 250 -16.73 17.76 16.80
N ASN A 251 -16.62 18.85 17.57
CA ASN A 251 -17.18 20.16 17.21
C ASN A 251 -16.67 20.69 15.86
N ASN A 252 -15.50 20.24 15.41
CA ASN A 252 -14.92 20.57 14.10
C ASN A 252 -15.49 19.75 12.94
N ALA A 253 -16.20 18.65 13.22
CA ALA A 253 -16.78 17.78 12.20
C ALA A 253 -18.02 18.44 11.57
N GLY A 254 -18.13 18.40 10.24
CA GLY A 254 -19.26 18.93 9.49
C GLY A 254 -20.26 17.84 9.12
N ASP A 255 -20.48 17.65 7.83
CA ASP A 255 -21.44 16.71 7.28
C ASP A 255 -20.89 15.28 7.30
N LYS A 256 -21.79 14.35 7.64
CA LYS A 256 -21.50 12.93 7.80
C LYS A 256 -21.56 12.21 6.45
N ASN A 257 -20.58 11.33 6.18
CA ASN A 257 -20.57 10.37 5.08
C ASN A 257 -20.93 10.97 3.71
N LEU A 258 -20.44 12.19 3.43
CA LEU A 258 -20.64 12.81 2.13
C LEU A 258 -20.05 11.93 1.02
N GLU A 259 -20.73 11.90 -0.13
CA GLU A 259 -20.20 11.28 -1.34
C GLU A 259 -18.93 11.98 -1.78
N PHE A 260 -17.90 11.19 -2.10
CA PHE A 260 -16.63 11.74 -2.53
C PHE A 260 -16.78 12.30 -3.95
N SER A 261 -16.82 13.63 -4.07
CA SER A 261 -16.65 14.26 -5.38
C SER A 261 -15.18 14.22 -5.78
N THR A 262 -14.89 13.58 -6.92
CA THR A 262 -13.57 13.61 -7.57
C THR A 262 -13.46 14.72 -8.63
N ASN A 263 -14.50 15.56 -8.76
CA ASN A 263 -14.58 16.60 -9.78
C ASN A 263 -14.48 18.03 -9.23
N THR A 264 -13.73 18.24 -8.14
CA THR A 264 -13.67 19.53 -7.42
C THR A 264 -12.53 20.45 -7.88
N GLY A 265 -11.83 20.09 -8.95
CA GLY A 265 -10.72 20.87 -9.53
C GLY A 265 -11.16 21.88 -10.59
N GLY A 266 -10.18 22.45 -11.30
CA GLY A 266 -10.42 23.35 -12.42
C GLY A 266 -9.27 24.30 -12.72
N VAL A 267 -9.41 25.04 -13.82
CA VAL A 267 -8.50 26.13 -14.18
C VAL A 267 -9.01 27.44 -13.60
N THR A 268 -8.19 28.14 -12.81
CA THR A 268 -8.62 29.35 -12.08
C THR A 268 -8.98 30.52 -12.98
N LYS A 269 -8.31 30.64 -14.13
CA LYS A 269 -8.49 31.74 -15.07
C LYS A 269 -8.06 31.34 -16.47
N LYS A 270 -8.83 31.72 -17.48
CA LYS A 270 -8.43 31.62 -18.89
C LYS A 270 -7.37 32.68 -19.20
N THR A 271 -6.29 32.30 -19.88
CA THR A 271 -5.16 33.18 -20.19
C THR A 271 -4.55 32.83 -21.55
N ASN A 272 -3.91 33.81 -22.17
CA ASN A 272 -3.11 33.64 -23.39
C ASN A 272 -1.61 33.46 -23.11
N TYR A 273 -1.18 33.43 -21.85
CA TYR A 273 0.22 33.40 -21.47
C TYR A 273 0.69 32.02 -20.99
N ALA A 274 0.29 31.60 -19.78
CA ALA A 274 0.74 30.31 -19.24
C ALA A 274 -0.17 29.76 -18.14
N TYR A 275 -0.10 28.44 -17.95
CA TYR A 275 -0.73 27.70 -16.86
C TYR A 275 0.31 27.07 -15.93
N LEU A 276 0.04 27.08 -14.63
CA LEU A 276 0.90 26.53 -13.57
C LEU A 276 0.14 25.47 -12.77
N MET A 277 0.71 24.28 -12.64
CA MET A 277 0.14 23.16 -11.87
C MET A 277 1.17 22.69 -10.83
N GLU A 278 0.87 22.85 -9.54
CA GLU A 278 1.73 22.30 -8.47
C GLU A 278 1.75 20.76 -8.54
N TRP A 279 2.86 20.14 -8.15
CA TRP A 279 3.12 18.70 -8.31
C TRP A 279 2.66 17.84 -7.12
N HIS A 280 1.84 18.38 -6.22
CA HIS A 280 1.50 17.72 -4.95
C HIS A 280 0.42 16.66 -5.06
N GLU A 281 -0.64 16.93 -5.82
CA GLU A 281 -1.82 16.07 -5.90
C GLU A 281 -1.49 14.70 -6.51
N TYR A 282 -2.08 13.64 -5.96
CA TYR A 282 -1.81 12.26 -6.35
C TYR A 282 -1.96 11.98 -7.86
N TYR A 283 -2.90 12.66 -8.54
CA TYR A 283 -3.16 12.48 -9.97
C TYR A 283 -2.38 13.41 -10.90
N THR A 284 -1.44 14.21 -10.39
CA THR A 284 -0.59 15.07 -11.24
C THR A 284 0.21 14.32 -12.31
N PRO A 285 0.70 13.07 -12.08
CA PRO A 285 1.31 12.28 -13.15
C PRO A 285 0.37 11.96 -14.31
N ARG A 286 -0.91 11.67 -14.02
CA ARG A 286 -1.93 11.43 -15.05
C ARG A 286 -2.15 12.68 -15.90
N VAL A 287 -2.33 13.84 -15.27
CA VAL A 287 -2.55 15.11 -15.98
C VAL A 287 -1.33 15.47 -16.84
N LEU A 288 -0.11 15.33 -16.32
CA LEU A 288 1.10 15.58 -17.10
C LEU A 288 1.22 14.61 -18.29
N ASN A 289 0.90 13.33 -18.10
CA ASN A 289 0.92 12.35 -19.19
C ASN A 289 -0.06 12.72 -20.31
N GLU A 290 -1.27 13.14 -19.98
CA GLU A 290 -2.27 13.60 -20.96
C GLU A 290 -1.80 14.87 -21.71
N ILE A 291 -1.20 15.83 -20.99
CA ILE A 291 -0.60 17.04 -21.59
C ILE A 291 0.47 16.65 -22.61
N LEU A 292 1.40 15.77 -22.25
CA LEU A 292 2.49 15.33 -23.12
C LEU A 292 1.98 14.47 -24.30
N ASN A 293 0.89 13.70 -24.11
CA ASN A 293 0.28 12.91 -25.18
C ASN A 293 -0.50 13.76 -26.18
N ASN A 294 -0.89 14.98 -25.81
CA ASN A 294 -1.48 15.97 -26.71
C ASN A 294 -0.43 16.89 -27.37
N ASP A 295 0.84 16.49 -27.36
CA ASP A 295 2.00 17.21 -27.91
C ASP A 295 2.13 18.67 -27.40
N MET A 296 1.61 18.93 -26.20
CA MET A 296 1.76 20.22 -25.54
C MET A 296 3.13 20.34 -24.87
N ILE A 297 3.63 21.57 -24.76
CA ILE A 297 4.87 21.85 -24.04
C ILE A 297 4.58 21.86 -22.55
N ALA A 298 5.34 21.08 -21.79
CA ALA A 298 5.38 21.14 -20.34
C ALA A 298 6.82 21.37 -19.87
N LYS A 299 7.00 22.22 -18.85
CA LYS A 299 8.28 22.45 -18.19
C LYS A 299 8.13 22.28 -16.68
N VAL A 300 9.15 21.77 -16.00
CA VAL A 300 9.19 21.61 -14.54
C VAL A 300 10.01 22.73 -13.90
N ALA A 301 9.49 23.33 -12.83
CA ALA A 301 10.20 24.30 -12.01
C ALA A 301 11.20 23.61 -11.08
N LEU A 302 12.48 24.00 -11.16
CA LEU A 302 13.53 23.51 -10.26
C LEU A 302 13.69 24.34 -8.98
N LYS A 303 13.02 25.50 -8.89
CA LYS A 303 13.01 26.37 -7.71
C LYS A 303 11.59 26.84 -7.42
N ARG A 304 11.36 27.24 -6.17
CA ARG A 304 10.14 27.95 -5.76
C ARG A 304 10.12 29.35 -6.36
N PHE A 305 8.92 29.88 -6.56
CA PHE A 305 8.69 31.23 -7.04
C PHE A 305 7.30 31.71 -6.60
N ASN A 306 7.06 33.01 -6.68
CA ASN A 306 5.77 33.62 -6.37
C ASN A 306 5.26 34.42 -7.57
N ILE A 307 3.99 34.22 -7.92
CA ILE A 307 3.28 34.99 -8.93
C ILE A 307 1.83 35.18 -8.46
N ASP A 308 1.27 36.38 -8.68
CA ASP A 308 -0.09 36.76 -8.25
C ASP A 308 -0.36 36.48 -6.75
N ASN A 309 0.62 36.79 -5.88
CA ASN A 309 0.59 36.52 -4.43
C ASN A 309 0.45 35.04 -4.04
N LYS A 310 0.70 34.11 -4.97
CA LYS A 310 0.74 32.68 -4.70
C LYS A 310 2.15 32.15 -4.84
N THR A 311 2.64 31.47 -3.80
CA THR A 311 3.88 30.70 -3.84
C THR A 311 3.64 29.34 -4.50
N PHE A 312 4.49 29.00 -5.46
CA PHE A 312 4.54 27.71 -6.14
C PHE A 312 5.75 26.92 -5.66
N ASP A 313 5.55 25.62 -5.40
CA ASP A 313 6.59 24.74 -4.88
C ASP A 313 7.46 24.12 -5.98
N TYR A 314 8.53 23.44 -5.55
CA TYR A 314 9.37 22.61 -6.42
C TYR A 314 8.54 21.62 -7.23
N GLY A 315 8.91 21.41 -8.49
CA GLY A 315 8.20 20.50 -9.39
C GLY A 315 6.99 21.09 -10.09
N THR A 316 6.60 22.34 -9.80
CA THR A 316 5.47 23.00 -10.48
C THR A 316 5.62 22.91 -12.01
N ILE A 317 4.57 22.43 -12.66
CA ILE A 317 4.52 22.25 -14.11
C ILE A 317 4.00 23.54 -14.76
N LEU A 318 4.80 24.09 -15.66
CA LEU A 318 4.49 25.22 -16.52
C LEU A 318 4.06 24.72 -17.91
N VAL A 319 2.86 25.13 -18.33
CA VAL A 319 2.33 24.90 -19.67
C VAL A 319 2.13 26.25 -20.37
N PRO A 320 3.04 26.67 -21.26
CA PRO A 320 2.89 27.93 -21.99
C PRO A 320 1.75 27.84 -23.01
N VAL A 321 1.08 28.96 -23.22
CA VAL A 321 0.01 29.12 -24.22
C VAL A 321 0.57 29.87 -25.41
N PHE A 322 0.29 29.38 -26.61
CA PHE A 322 0.64 30.05 -27.86
C PHE A 322 -0.63 30.62 -28.50
N ASN A 323 -0.59 31.87 -28.94
CA ASN A 323 -1.77 32.69 -29.31
C ASN A 323 -2.86 31.98 -30.15
N LYS A 324 -2.51 31.02 -31.02
CA LYS A 324 -3.47 30.30 -31.87
C LYS A 324 -4.26 29.18 -31.17
N LYS A 325 -4.01 28.87 -29.89
CA LYS A 325 -4.56 27.71 -29.18
C LYS A 325 -5.21 28.02 -27.81
N ILE A 326 -5.60 29.27 -27.55
CA ILE A 326 -6.08 29.70 -26.22
C ILE A 326 -7.30 28.89 -25.76
N ASP A 327 -8.37 28.88 -26.55
CA ASP A 327 -9.62 28.19 -26.21
C ASP A 327 -9.45 26.68 -26.04
N SER A 328 -8.78 26.04 -26.99
CA SER A 328 -8.53 24.60 -26.95
C SER A 328 -7.68 24.23 -25.73
N THR A 329 -6.65 25.01 -25.42
CA THR A 329 -5.76 24.76 -24.27
C THR A 329 -6.52 24.91 -22.96
N TYR A 330 -7.28 26.00 -22.81
CA TYR A 330 -8.09 26.23 -21.61
C TYR A 330 -9.10 25.10 -21.40
N ASN A 331 -9.88 24.75 -22.42
CA ASN A 331 -10.92 23.73 -22.30
C ASN A 331 -10.32 22.36 -21.98
N PHE A 332 -9.21 21.99 -22.62
CA PHE A 332 -8.50 20.74 -22.37
C PHE A 332 -7.98 20.66 -20.93
N LEU A 333 -7.22 21.68 -20.49
CA LEU A 333 -6.66 21.72 -19.13
C LEU A 333 -7.75 21.80 -18.06
N ASN A 334 -8.84 22.53 -18.30
CA ASN A 334 -9.95 22.65 -17.37
C ASN A 334 -10.72 21.33 -17.21
N LYS A 335 -10.89 20.59 -18.31
CA LYS A 335 -11.45 19.22 -18.27
C LYS A 335 -10.56 18.30 -17.43
N LEU A 336 -9.26 18.24 -17.73
CA LEU A 336 -8.32 17.41 -16.98
C LEU A 336 -8.25 17.78 -15.49
N ALA A 337 -8.20 19.08 -15.20
CA ALA A 337 -8.16 19.61 -13.84
C ALA A 337 -9.40 19.16 -13.04
N LYS A 338 -10.59 19.26 -13.63
CA LYS A 338 -11.84 18.79 -13.00
C LYS A 338 -11.81 17.29 -12.75
N GLU A 339 -11.60 16.48 -13.79
CA GLU A 339 -11.63 15.00 -13.72
C GLU A 339 -10.63 14.40 -12.73
N ASN A 340 -9.59 15.15 -12.36
CA ASN A 340 -8.52 14.69 -11.47
C ASN A 340 -8.45 15.45 -10.14
N SER A 341 -9.46 16.27 -9.80
CA SER A 341 -9.46 17.13 -8.60
C SER A 341 -8.24 18.06 -8.45
N ILE A 342 -7.64 18.49 -9.55
CA ILE A 342 -6.45 19.34 -9.55
C ILE A 342 -6.82 20.79 -9.83
N THR A 343 -6.16 21.73 -9.16
CA THR A 343 -6.26 23.16 -9.50
C THR A 343 -5.10 23.58 -10.38
N ILE A 344 -5.41 24.14 -11.55
CA ILE A 344 -4.41 24.70 -12.47
C ILE A 344 -4.57 26.22 -12.50
N HIS A 345 -3.47 26.94 -12.27
CA HIS A 345 -3.48 28.40 -12.19
C HIS A 345 -3.15 29.03 -13.53
N GLY A 346 -4.07 29.84 -14.08
CA GLY A 346 -3.77 30.67 -15.24
C GLY A 346 -3.13 32.00 -14.82
N VAL A 347 -1.99 32.34 -15.41
CA VAL A 347 -1.24 33.58 -15.13
C VAL A 347 -1.11 34.43 -16.41
N ASN A 348 -0.95 35.75 -16.24
CA ASN A 348 -0.87 36.70 -17.36
C ASN A 348 0.53 37.29 -17.59
N THR A 349 1.50 36.94 -16.75
CA THR A 349 2.87 37.44 -16.82
C THR A 349 3.86 36.32 -16.51
N GLY A 350 5.10 36.48 -16.97
CA GLY A 350 6.21 35.61 -16.61
C GLY A 350 7.08 36.16 -15.49
N LEU A 351 6.87 37.43 -15.13
CA LEU A 351 7.58 38.10 -14.05
C LEU A 351 7.11 37.53 -12.72
N ALA A 352 8.04 36.98 -11.97
CA ALA A 352 7.79 36.37 -10.67
C ALA A 352 8.79 36.87 -9.64
N ASP A 353 8.43 36.80 -8.36
CA ASP A 353 9.42 36.87 -7.29
C ASP A 353 10.10 35.49 -7.15
N GLY A 354 11.42 35.45 -7.28
CA GLY A 354 12.20 34.22 -7.45
C GLY A 354 12.59 33.94 -8.90
N ILE A 355 12.19 32.80 -9.46
CA ILE A 355 12.49 32.45 -10.86
C ILE A 355 11.36 32.88 -11.80
N ASP A 356 11.69 33.68 -12.80
CA ASP A 356 10.75 34.01 -13.88
C ASP A 356 10.37 32.77 -14.71
N LEU A 357 9.17 32.77 -15.28
CA LEU A 357 8.66 31.64 -16.09
C LEU A 357 9.46 31.40 -17.38
N GLY A 358 10.21 32.40 -17.83
CA GLY A 358 11.17 32.29 -18.95
C GLY A 358 12.55 31.77 -18.55
N SER A 359 12.82 31.59 -17.25
CA SER A 359 14.14 31.22 -16.73
C SER A 359 14.57 29.81 -17.16
N ASN A 360 15.89 29.60 -17.24
CA ASN A 360 16.50 28.28 -17.43
C ASN A 360 16.24 27.30 -16.26
N HIS A 361 15.69 27.78 -15.15
CA HIS A 361 15.22 26.95 -14.04
C HIS A 361 13.88 26.24 -14.33
N PHE A 362 13.25 26.54 -15.47
CA PHE A 362 12.18 25.71 -16.03
C PHE A 362 12.74 24.76 -17.09
N ARG A 363 12.77 23.45 -16.79
CA ARG A 363 13.30 22.43 -17.71
C ARG A 363 12.17 21.74 -18.47
N LYS A 364 12.32 21.61 -19.79
CA LYS A 364 11.34 20.93 -20.63
C LYS A 364 11.23 19.45 -20.23
N ILE A 365 10.01 18.97 -20.08
CA ILE A 365 9.72 17.55 -19.88
C ILE A 365 9.42 16.93 -21.24
N SER A 366 10.00 15.76 -21.51
CA SER A 366 9.76 14.99 -22.73
C SER A 366 8.86 13.81 -22.42
N LYS A 367 7.99 13.45 -23.39
CA LYS A 367 7.20 12.23 -23.35
C LYS A 367 8.09 11.01 -23.13
N LYS A 368 7.65 10.08 -22.28
CA LYS A 368 8.40 8.88 -21.91
C LYS A 368 7.77 7.64 -22.53
N LYS A 369 8.60 6.77 -23.11
CA LYS A 369 8.24 5.41 -23.51
C LYS A 369 8.82 4.47 -22.45
N ILE A 370 7.93 3.81 -21.70
CA ILE A 370 8.29 3.08 -20.47
C ILE A 370 8.08 1.58 -20.68
N ALA A 371 9.07 0.78 -20.31
CA ALA A 371 8.95 -0.66 -20.19
C ALA A 371 9.17 -1.13 -18.74
N LEU A 372 8.52 -2.25 -18.40
CA LEU A 372 8.65 -2.96 -17.12
C LEU A 372 9.16 -4.37 -17.40
N LEU A 373 10.29 -4.74 -16.81
CA LEU A 373 10.79 -6.10 -16.91
C LEU A 373 9.91 -7.05 -16.08
N VAL A 374 9.49 -8.15 -16.69
CA VAL A 374 8.64 -9.18 -16.09
C VAL A 374 9.12 -10.58 -16.46
N GLY A 375 8.59 -11.60 -15.80
CA GLY A 375 8.86 -13.01 -16.08
C GLY A 375 9.83 -13.64 -15.08
N ASP A 376 10.52 -14.69 -15.52
CA ASP A 376 11.31 -15.54 -14.63
C ASP A 376 12.39 -14.75 -13.89
N GLY A 377 12.46 -14.94 -12.56
CA GLY A 377 13.43 -14.28 -11.69
C GLY A 377 12.99 -12.91 -11.17
N PHE A 378 11.83 -12.39 -11.59
CA PHE A 378 11.24 -11.14 -11.08
C PHE A 378 10.11 -11.41 -10.08
N SER A 379 9.97 -10.51 -9.10
CA SER A 379 8.88 -10.53 -8.12
C SER A 379 7.55 -10.18 -8.79
N ALA A 380 6.62 -11.14 -8.84
CA ALA A 380 5.27 -10.93 -9.40
C ALA A 380 4.49 -9.85 -8.63
N TYR A 381 4.68 -9.75 -7.31
CA TYR A 381 4.05 -8.73 -6.47
C TYR A 381 4.51 -7.33 -6.84
N ASP A 382 5.83 -7.10 -6.93
CA ASP A 382 6.36 -5.78 -7.30
C ASP A 382 5.98 -5.42 -8.75
N CYS A 383 5.97 -6.40 -9.67
CA CYS A 383 5.50 -6.19 -11.04
C CYS A 383 4.01 -5.77 -11.08
N GLY A 384 3.16 -6.46 -10.33
CA GLY A 384 1.73 -6.20 -10.26
C GLY A 384 1.40 -4.84 -9.67
N GLU A 385 2.06 -4.46 -8.57
CA GLU A 385 1.91 -3.15 -7.92
C GLU A 385 2.28 -2.01 -8.88
N ILE A 386 3.46 -2.08 -9.50
CA ILE A 386 3.93 -1.05 -10.45
C ILE A 386 2.99 -0.97 -11.65
N TRP A 387 2.58 -2.12 -12.21
CA TRP A 387 1.64 -2.12 -13.32
C TRP A 387 0.31 -1.48 -12.95
N HIS A 388 -0.27 -1.81 -11.80
CA HIS A 388 -1.52 -1.22 -11.32
C HIS A 388 -1.41 0.30 -11.15
N LEU A 389 -0.32 0.79 -10.56
CA LEU A 389 -0.11 2.23 -10.38
C LEU A 389 -0.07 2.97 -11.72
N PHE A 390 0.69 2.47 -12.69
CA PHE A 390 0.81 3.10 -14.00
C PHE A 390 -0.50 3.03 -14.78
N ASP A 391 -1.12 1.85 -14.88
CA ASP A 391 -2.28 1.61 -15.72
C ASP A 391 -3.57 2.16 -15.09
N THR A 392 -3.91 1.71 -13.88
CA THR A 392 -5.19 1.99 -13.24
C THR A 392 -5.23 3.38 -12.58
N ARG A 393 -4.15 3.77 -11.90
CA ARG A 393 -4.13 5.02 -11.13
C ARG A 393 -3.71 6.22 -11.98
N TYR A 394 -2.67 6.08 -12.80
CA TYR A 394 -2.10 7.19 -13.55
C TYR A 394 -2.43 7.20 -15.04
N SER A 395 -3.01 6.12 -15.59
CA SER A 395 -3.27 6.00 -17.03
C SER A 395 -2.03 6.25 -17.90
N ILE A 396 -0.86 5.85 -17.41
CA ILE A 396 0.41 5.92 -18.12
C ILE A 396 0.65 4.57 -18.79
N LYS A 397 0.82 4.59 -20.11
CA LYS A 397 1.12 3.38 -20.88
C LYS A 397 2.48 2.83 -20.50
N LEU A 398 2.50 1.55 -20.12
CA LEU A 398 3.70 0.81 -19.74
C LEU A 398 3.72 -0.53 -20.48
N THR A 399 4.86 -0.84 -21.11
CA THR A 399 5.03 -2.11 -21.86
C THR A 399 5.67 -3.16 -20.95
N LYS A 400 5.00 -4.28 -20.74
CA LYS A 400 5.58 -5.43 -20.02
C LYS A 400 6.53 -6.18 -20.97
N LEU A 401 7.81 -6.21 -20.64
CA LEU A 401 8.85 -6.86 -21.42
C LEU A 401 9.30 -8.14 -20.72
N ASP A 402 8.88 -9.27 -21.25
CA ASP A 402 9.27 -10.58 -20.73
C ASP A 402 10.76 -10.83 -20.97
N VAL A 403 11.49 -11.15 -19.89
CA VAL A 403 12.94 -11.34 -19.95
C VAL A 403 13.38 -12.49 -20.86
N ARG A 404 12.49 -13.44 -21.16
CA ARG A 404 12.75 -14.52 -22.14
C ARG A 404 12.91 -13.96 -23.56
N ASN A 405 12.22 -12.87 -23.86
CA ASN A 405 12.23 -12.21 -25.18
C ASN A 405 13.15 -10.98 -25.22
N LEU A 406 13.64 -10.50 -24.07
CA LEU A 406 14.48 -9.30 -23.98
C LEU A 406 15.69 -9.37 -24.92
N SER A 407 16.30 -10.53 -25.10
CA SER A 407 17.51 -10.65 -25.92
C SER A 407 17.29 -10.34 -27.40
N SER A 408 16.11 -10.61 -27.96
CA SER A 408 15.74 -10.36 -29.36
C SER A 408 14.91 -9.08 -29.56
N ALA A 409 14.21 -8.60 -28.53
CA ALA A 409 13.36 -7.41 -28.62
C ALA A 409 14.14 -6.12 -28.93
N ASP A 410 13.63 -5.26 -29.80
CA ASP A 410 14.20 -3.90 -29.92
C ASP A 410 13.79 -3.07 -28.69
N ILE A 411 14.80 -2.50 -28.01
CA ILE A 411 14.60 -1.66 -26.82
C ILE A 411 15.06 -0.21 -27.01
N SER A 412 15.58 0.17 -28.18
CA SER A 412 16.10 1.53 -28.42
C SER A 412 15.02 2.61 -28.30
N ASP A 413 13.78 2.23 -28.55
CA ASP A 413 12.61 3.11 -28.49
C ASP A 413 12.19 3.47 -27.05
N TYR A 414 12.59 2.70 -26.04
CA TYR A 414 12.22 2.98 -24.65
C TYR A 414 13.17 4.01 -24.05
N SER A 415 12.61 5.08 -23.50
CA SER A 415 13.36 6.07 -22.73
C SER A 415 13.68 5.60 -21.31
N THR A 416 12.86 4.67 -20.78
CA THR A 416 12.93 4.23 -19.39
C THR A 416 12.56 2.76 -19.28
N ILE A 417 13.37 2.01 -18.53
CA ILE A 417 13.11 0.61 -18.18
C ILE A 417 13.05 0.52 -16.66
N ILE A 418 11.96 -0.01 -16.14
CA ILE A 418 11.78 -0.31 -14.72
C ILE A 418 12.15 -1.78 -14.50
N MET A 419 13.05 -2.01 -13.54
CA MET A 419 13.52 -3.32 -13.12
C MET A 419 13.07 -3.57 -11.67
N PRO A 420 11.91 -4.23 -11.46
CA PRO A 420 11.42 -4.63 -10.14
C PRO A 420 12.39 -5.53 -9.40
N SER A 421 12.10 -5.89 -8.14
CA SER A 421 12.93 -6.82 -7.37
C SER A 421 13.16 -8.11 -8.14
N SER A 422 14.41 -8.52 -8.30
CA SER A 422 14.77 -9.70 -9.09
C SER A 422 16.03 -10.40 -8.57
N ARG A 423 16.29 -11.60 -9.09
CA ARG A 423 17.58 -12.31 -8.95
C ARG A 423 18.65 -11.81 -9.94
N GLY A 424 18.32 -10.83 -10.78
CA GLY A 424 19.18 -10.30 -11.83
C GLY A 424 18.94 -10.92 -13.22
N LEU A 425 19.62 -10.36 -14.22
CA LEU A 425 19.57 -10.81 -15.61
C LEU A 425 20.74 -11.75 -15.93
N ASN A 426 20.57 -12.62 -16.93
CA ASN A 426 21.68 -13.36 -17.52
C ASN A 426 22.67 -12.43 -18.23
N SER A 427 23.85 -12.95 -18.61
CA SER A 427 24.92 -12.15 -19.25
C SER A 427 24.44 -11.42 -20.50
N LYS A 428 23.84 -12.14 -21.46
CA LYS A 428 23.35 -11.58 -22.72
C LYS A 428 22.37 -10.42 -22.53
N ASN A 429 21.38 -10.60 -21.64
CA ASN A 429 20.41 -9.55 -21.31
C ASN A 429 21.08 -8.40 -20.55
N SER A 430 22.10 -8.69 -19.74
CA SER A 430 22.84 -7.67 -18.99
C SER A 430 23.63 -6.75 -19.91
N ASP A 431 24.38 -7.31 -20.86
CA ASP A 431 25.14 -6.54 -21.85
C ASP A 431 24.22 -5.67 -22.71
N LYS A 432 23.04 -6.20 -23.06
CA LYS A 432 22.03 -5.45 -23.81
C LYS A 432 21.49 -4.25 -23.03
N ILE A 433 21.18 -4.43 -21.74
CA ILE A 433 20.72 -3.33 -20.89
C ILE A 433 21.83 -2.29 -20.67
N LYS A 434 23.09 -2.72 -20.45
CA LYS A 434 24.24 -1.81 -20.34
C LYS A 434 24.39 -0.93 -21.58
N LYS A 435 24.42 -1.55 -22.76
CA LYS A 435 24.50 -0.82 -24.03
C LYS A 435 23.34 0.16 -24.23
N TRP A 436 22.14 -0.21 -23.81
CA TRP A 436 20.98 0.68 -23.87
C TRP A 436 21.12 1.88 -22.90
N ILE A 437 21.66 1.67 -21.70
CA ILE A 437 21.97 2.75 -20.74
C ILE A 437 23.05 3.68 -21.31
N GLU A 438 24.13 3.13 -21.87
CA GLU A 438 25.20 3.90 -22.53
C GLU A 438 24.68 4.80 -23.66
N ASN A 439 23.61 4.37 -24.35
CA ASN A 439 22.93 5.14 -25.39
C ASN A 439 21.90 6.16 -24.85
N GLY A 440 21.89 6.43 -23.53
CA GLY A 440 21.04 7.45 -22.90
C GLY A 440 19.74 6.90 -22.28
N GLY A 441 19.58 5.59 -22.19
CA GLY A 441 18.46 4.96 -21.49
C GLY A 441 18.48 5.19 -19.98
N THR A 442 17.31 5.34 -19.35
CA THR A 442 17.19 5.50 -17.88
C THR A 442 16.68 4.22 -17.21
N LEU A 443 17.53 3.53 -16.45
CA LEU A 443 17.13 2.38 -15.65
C LEU A 443 16.60 2.81 -14.27
N ILE A 444 15.43 2.29 -13.87
CA ILE A 444 14.91 2.41 -12.51
C ILE A 444 14.95 1.02 -11.87
N ALA A 445 15.96 0.76 -11.04
CA ALA A 445 16.12 -0.51 -10.32
C ALA A 445 15.48 -0.45 -8.92
N TYR A 446 14.83 -1.54 -8.52
CA TYR A 446 14.07 -1.60 -7.28
C TYR A 446 14.46 -2.83 -6.43
N LYS A 447 14.58 -2.64 -5.10
CA LYS A 447 14.89 -3.69 -4.11
C LYS A 447 16.06 -4.58 -4.52
N ASN A 448 15.88 -5.90 -4.65
CA ASN A 448 16.98 -6.85 -4.87
C ASN A 448 17.71 -6.65 -6.22
N SER A 449 17.09 -5.95 -7.17
CA SER A 449 17.75 -5.63 -8.45
C SER A 449 18.95 -4.69 -8.28
N LEU A 450 19.07 -3.99 -7.16
CA LEU A 450 20.27 -3.22 -6.83
C LEU A 450 21.50 -4.13 -6.74
N LYS A 451 21.40 -5.37 -6.25
CA LYS A 451 22.55 -6.29 -6.27
C LYS A 451 23.03 -6.62 -7.69
N TRP A 452 22.10 -6.68 -8.65
CA TRP A 452 22.46 -6.90 -10.05
C TRP A 452 23.11 -5.65 -10.65
N VAL A 453 22.63 -4.45 -10.33
CA VAL A 453 23.23 -3.19 -10.80
C VAL A 453 24.68 -3.05 -10.32
N GLU A 454 25.00 -3.50 -9.10
CA GLU A 454 26.33 -3.42 -8.49
C GLU A 454 27.30 -4.36 -9.16
N LYS A 455 26.89 -5.63 -9.26
CA LYS A 455 27.65 -6.71 -9.90
C LYS A 455 28.00 -6.38 -11.35
N ASN A 456 27.22 -5.50 -11.98
CA ASN A 456 27.40 -5.06 -13.34
C ASN A 456 28.17 -3.74 -13.47
N ASN A 457 28.67 -3.18 -12.36
CA ASN A 457 29.42 -1.93 -12.27
C ASN A 457 28.67 -0.74 -12.89
N LEU A 458 27.34 -0.72 -12.77
CA LEU A 458 26.52 0.38 -13.27
C LEU A 458 26.53 1.58 -12.31
N VAL A 459 26.52 1.30 -11.01
CA VAL A 459 26.63 2.26 -9.92
C VAL A 459 27.30 1.54 -8.74
N GLU A 460 28.19 2.22 -8.03
CA GLU A 460 28.80 1.74 -6.80
C GLU A 460 27.97 2.20 -5.59
N TYR A 461 27.72 1.31 -4.64
CA TYR A 461 27.06 1.64 -3.38
C TYR A 461 27.65 0.82 -2.25
N ASN A 462 27.65 1.41 -1.06
CA ASN A 462 27.94 0.68 0.16
C ASN A 462 26.63 0.19 0.75
N PHE A 463 26.41 -1.12 0.70
CA PHE A 463 25.34 -1.72 1.48
C PHE A 463 25.71 -1.75 2.95
N LYS A 464 24.81 -1.24 3.79
CA LYS A 464 24.95 -1.39 5.23
C LYS A 464 24.69 -2.85 5.59
N GLU A 465 25.77 -3.57 5.84
CA GLU A 465 25.72 -4.92 6.35
C GLU A 465 25.60 -4.91 7.88
N THR A 466 24.93 -5.92 8.43
CA THR A 466 24.89 -6.14 9.88
C THR A 466 25.30 -7.58 10.09
N GLU A 467 26.39 -7.80 10.83
CA GLU A 467 26.80 -9.15 11.21
C GLU A 467 25.71 -9.79 12.07
N ARG A 468 25.12 -10.87 11.55
CA ARG A 468 24.05 -11.63 12.20
C ARG A 468 24.58 -13.01 12.58
N THR A 469 25.63 -13.01 13.41
CA THR A 469 26.27 -14.24 13.86
C THR A 469 25.53 -14.78 15.07
N ALA A 470 24.86 -15.92 14.88
CA ALA A 470 24.27 -16.70 15.96
C ALA A 470 25.35 -17.11 16.97
N LYS A 471 25.17 -16.75 18.24
CA LYS A 471 26.08 -17.11 19.34
C LYS A 471 25.30 -17.86 20.41
N ASN A 472 25.83 -19.00 20.85
CA ASN A 472 25.27 -19.82 21.94
C ASN A 472 23.78 -20.17 21.76
N ILE A 473 23.33 -20.36 20.52
CA ILE A 473 21.96 -20.83 20.25
C ILE A 473 21.97 -22.34 19.98
N SER A 474 20.90 -23.01 20.38
CA SER A 474 20.67 -24.41 20.02
C SER A 474 20.29 -24.56 18.54
N PHE A 475 20.29 -25.79 18.04
CA PHE A 475 19.81 -26.07 16.69
C PHE A 475 18.32 -25.73 16.52
N GLU A 476 17.51 -25.95 17.57
CA GLU A 476 16.09 -25.64 17.60
C GLU A 476 15.84 -24.13 17.44
N GLU A 477 16.65 -23.30 18.09
CA GLU A 477 16.54 -21.84 18.05
C GLU A 477 16.99 -21.23 16.71
N LYS A 478 17.75 -21.98 15.91
CA LYS A 478 18.36 -21.50 14.65
C LYS A 478 17.34 -20.84 13.72
N ARG A 479 16.18 -21.47 13.50
CA ARG A 479 15.15 -20.96 12.59
C ARG A 479 14.57 -19.64 13.10
N ASN A 480 14.26 -19.58 14.39
CA ASN A 480 13.70 -18.38 15.03
C ASN A 480 14.72 -17.23 15.06
N TYR A 481 16.00 -17.53 15.35
CA TYR A 481 17.07 -16.54 15.29
C TYR A 481 17.14 -15.88 13.92
N PHE A 482 17.29 -16.65 12.83
CA PHE A 482 17.39 -16.06 11.48
C PHE A 482 16.08 -15.39 11.04
N GLY A 483 14.93 -15.94 11.42
CA GLY A 483 13.64 -15.33 11.13
C GLY A 483 13.49 -13.94 11.75
N SER A 484 13.98 -13.75 12.99
CA SER A 484 13.86 -12.47 13.72
C SER A 484 14.62 -11.32 13.06
N GLN A 485 15.49 -11.66 12.12
CA GLN A 485 16.32 -10.71 11.39
C GLN A 485 15.64 -10.20 10.11
N ALA A 486 14.50 -10.78 9.72
CA ALA A 486 13.71 -10.34 8.58
C ALA A 486 12.90 -9.08 8.90
N ILE A 487 12.59 -8.29 7.87
CA ILE A 487 11.60 -7.21 7.96
C ILE A 487 10.40 -7.68 7.14
N GLY A 488 9.39 -8.25 7.80
CA GLY A 488 8.17 -8.75 7.14
C GLY A 488 7.35 -7.63 6.50
N GLY A 489 7.32 -6.46 7.17
CA GLY A 489 6.73 -5.24 6.64
C GLY A 489 6.60 -4.21 7.75
N ALA A 490 7.41 -3.16 7.69
CA ALA A 490 7.44 -2.11 8.70
C ALA A 490 7.43 -0.72 8.04
N ILE A 491 6.88 0.26 8.73
CA ILE A 491 6.87 1.66 8.29
C ILE A 491 7.98 2.40 9.02
N PHE A 492 8.89 3.02 8.26
CA PHE A 492 9.97 3.84 8.77
C PHE A 492 9.74 5.30 8.40
N GLU A 493 10.07 6.22 9.29
CA GLU A 493 10.20 7.62 8.92
C GLU A 493 11.57 7.86 8.29
N ALA A 494 11.61 8.61 7.19
CA ALA A 494 12.84 9.04 6.54
C ALA A 494 12.80 10.55 6.29
N ASN A 495 13.96 11.21 6.41
CA ASN A 495 14.13 12.61 6.01
C ASN A 495 14.38 12.69 4.50
N ILE A 496 13.80 13.68 3.84
CA ILE A 496 13.95 13.92 2.41
C ILE A 496 14.43 15.35 2.12
N ASP A 497 15.32 15.47 1.14
CA ASP A 497 15.65 16.76 0.54
C ASP A 497 14.64 17.09 -0.56
N ARG A 498 13.72 18.00 -0.27
CA ARG A 498 12.67 18.46 -1.20
C ARG A 498 13.22 19.26 -2.39
N THR A 499 14.47 19.71 -2.33
CA THR A 499 15.11 20.41 -3.46
C THR A 499 15.59 19.43 -4.54
N HIS A 500 15.72 18.15 -4.20
CA HIS A 500 16.07 17.10 -5.16
C HIS A 500 14.86 16.70 -6.03
N PRO A 501 14.98 16.60 -7.37
CA PRO A 501 13.86 16.31 -8.28
C PRO A 501 13.06 15.03 -7.99
N ILE A 502 13.69 14.02 -7.38
CA ILE A 502 13.02 12.77 -6.98
C ILE A 502 11.95 12.99 -5.88
N ASN A 503 12.08 14.08 -5.12
CA ASN A 503 11.23 14.42 -3.97
C ASN A 503 10.28 15.58 -4.27
N PHE A 504 10.22 16.05 -5.53
CA PHE A 504 9.25 17.06 -5.92
C PHE A 504 7.82 16.58 -5.64
N GLY A 505 6.94 17.49 -5.24
CA GLY A 505 5.56 17.17 -4.87
C GLY A 505 5.36 16.75 -3.42
N PHE A 506 6.41 16.41 -2.67
CA PHE A 506 6.27 16.24 -1.22
C PHE A 506 6.25 17.60 -0.51
N LYS A 507 5.27 17.79 0.38
CA LYS A 507 5.15 19.02 1.18
C LYS A 507 5.97 19.00 2.48
N ASN A 508 6.24 17.81 3.01
CA ASN A 508 6.93 17.59 4.29
C ASN A 508 8.40 17.25 4.03
N ASN A 509 9.28 17.55 4.98
CA ASN A 509 10.70 17.16 4.91
C ASN A 509 10.94 15.73 5.43
N SER A 510 9.88 15.05 5.86
CA SER A 510 9.88 13.63 6.19
C SER A 510 8.82 12.88 5.39
N ILE A 511 9.03 11.57 5.22
CA ILE A 511 8.15 10.65 4.52
C ILE A 511 8.05 9.33 5.29
N SER A 512 6.88 8.72 5.25
CA SER A 512 6.68 7.34 5.71
C SER A 512 7.01 6.34 4.60
N LEU A 513 7.95 5.43 4.87
CA LEU A 513 8.40 4.40 3.93
C LEU A 513 8.02 3.01 4.45
N PHE A 514 7.19 2.30 3.70
CA PHE A 514 6.98 0.88 3.92
C PHE A 514 8.18 0.07 3.40
N ARG A 515 8.74 -0.79 4.24
CA ARG A 515 9.93 -1.58 3.94
C ARG A 515 9.67 -3.03 4.30
N ASN A 516 9.97 -3.93 3.37
CA ASN A 516 9.93 -5.39 3.56
C ASN A 516 11.22 -6.07 3.05
N SER A 517 12.34 -5.34 3.10
CA SER A 517 13.65 -5.82 2.66
C SER A 517 14.72 -5.33 3.62
N THR A 518 15.78 -6.11 3.79
CA THR A 518 16.95 -5.77 4.60
C THR A 518 18.03 -5.02 3.81
N LEU A 519 17.68 -4.44 2.64
CA LEU A 519 18.62 -3.69 1.82
C LEU A 519 18.66 -2.22 2.23
N PHE A 520 19.76 -1.81 2.86
CA PHE A 520 20.03 -0.45 3.26
C PHE A 520 21.34 0.01 2.60
N ILE A 521 21.33 1.21 2.05
CA ILE A 521 22.51 1.86 1.47
C ILE A 521 22.99 2.89 2.48
N GLU A 522 24.30 3.03 2.65
CA GLU A 522 24.88 4.11 3.44
C GLU A 522 24.52 5.47 2.84
N ALA A 523 24.24 6.45 3.71
CA ALA A 523 23.79 7.78 3.34
C ALA A 523 24.96 8.74 3.11
#